data_AF-A0A956IHD4-F1
#
_entry.id   AF-A0A956IHD4-F1
#
_cell.length_a   1.000
_cell.length_b   1.000
_cell.length_c   1.000
_cell.angle_alpha   90.00
_cell.angle_beta   90.00
_cell.angle_gamma   90.00
#
_symmetry.space_group_name_H-M   'P 1'
#
loop_
_entity.id
_entity.type
_entity.pdbx_description
1 polymer ?
#
loop_
_entity_poly.entity_id
_entity_poly.type
_entity_poly.pdbx_seq_one_letter_code
_entity_poly.pdbx_strand_id
1 'polypeptide(L)'
;MKRRECTTITQILDVPIRDEETSDEMAEIDDALPFQSHALPVPRPPSAVRPPNPLAALGYGSEPPPVPVRELEVEEVPASPVEEPAPEPVVERLDAAAVGLEQWAELRAAVDLEPGLEAELLDRARLDGPTWMAVDQRWSQAHARALRRDDRSLVERADGAYVAALEHHRGPVDVATFAQIELAFERGDLARIVVRHGIPRAALIRLERVWARRTLSDRRLHRAVRETVRRLRDSGDA
;
A
#
# COMPACT_ATOMS: atom_id res chain seq x y z
N MET A 1 8.16 48.73 -20.55
CA MET A 1 7.30 47.92 -19.64
C MET A 1 6.44 47.00 -20.48
N LYS A 2 6.81 45.72 -20.61
CA LYS A 2 6.04 44.72 -21.38
C LYS A 2 5.16 43.93 -20.40
N ARG A 3 3.84 44.09 -20.52
CA ARG A 3 2.86 43.25 -19.82
C ARG A 3 2.94 41.84 -20.40
N ARG A 4 3.20 40.84 -19.56
CA ARG A 4 3.11 39.44 -19.93
C ARG A 4 1.68 39.00 -19.68
N GLU A 5 0.99 38.62 -20.75
CA GLU A 5 -0.31 37.96 -20.68
C GLU A 5 -0.07 36.54 -20.15
N CYS A 6 -0.58 36.25 -18.95
CA CYS A 6 -0.67 34.91 -18.43
C CYS A 6 -1.89 34.24 -19.07
N THR A 7 -1.65 33.37 -20.05
CA THR A 7 -2.65 32.46 -20.61
C THR A 7 -3.07 31.48 -19.52
N THR A 8 -4.25 31.73 -18.96
CA THR A 8 -4.94 30.88 -17.98
C THR A 8 -5.34 29.56 -18.62
N ILE A 9 -4.68 28.47 -18.24
CA ILE A 9 -5.17 27.09 -18.46
C ILE A 9 -6.28 26.85 -17.44
N THR A 10 -7.49 27.25 -17.79
CA THR A 10 -8.75 26.86 -17.13
C THR A 10 -9.80 26.71 -18.22
N GLN A 11 -9.65 25.68 -19.05
CA GLN A 11 -10.65 25.25 -20.02
C GLN A 11 -10.60 23.73 -20.16
N ILE A 12 -10.92 23.00 -19.09
CA ILE A 12 -11.23 21.55 -19.16
C ILE A 12 -12.52 21.19 -18.39
N LEU A 13 -13.17 22.11 -17.68
CA LEU A 13 -14.43 21.84 -16.99
C LEU A 13 -15.48 22.91 -17.29
N ASP A 14 -15.85 23.00 -18.56
CA ASP A 14 -17.12 23.59 -18.96
C ASP A 14 -17.72 22.66 -20.03
N VAL A 15 -18.09 21.46 -19.59
CA VAL A 15 -18.95 20.57 -20.35
C VAL A 15 -20.37 20.98 -19.95
N PRO A 16 -21.14 21.65 -20.84
CA PRO A 16 -22.53 21.91 -20.57
C PRO A 16 -23.23 20.56 -20.41
N ILE A 17 -23.87 20.37 -19.26
CA ILE A 17 -24.86 19.31 -19.06
C ILE A 17 -25.97 19.62 -20.06
N ARG A 18 -25.99 18.89 -21.17
CA ARG A 18 -27.10 18.92 -22.13
C ARG A 18 -28.25 18.17 -21.49
N ASP A 19 -29.22 18.94 -21.02
CA ASP A 19 -30.56 18.46 -20.74
C ASP A 19 -31.28 18.13 -22.06
N GLU A 20 -31.84 16.92 -22.06
CA GLU A 20 -33.01 16.42 -22.82
C GLU A 20 -32.99 16.34 -24.37
N GLU A 21 -33.78 15.35 -24.82
CA GLU A 21 -34.38 15.23 -26.15
C GLU A 21 -33.53 14.72 -27.32
N THR A 22 -33.31 13.40 -27.37
CA THR A 22 -33.39 12.65 -28.64
C THR A 22 -33.88 11.23 -28.36
N SER A 23 -35.17 11.11 -28.03
CA SER A 23 -35.92 9.92 -28.41
C SER A 23 -36.14 9.99 -29.92
N ASP A 24 -35.98 8.85 -30.58
CA ASP A 24 -36.59 8.54 -31.88
C ASP A 24 -35.83 8.92 -33.16
N GLU A 25 -34.54 8.63 -33.26
CA GLU A 25 -33.91 8.39 -34.58
C GLU A 25 -32.57 7.64 -34.39
N MET A 26 -32.55 6.33 -34.59
CA MET A 26 -31.39 5.51 -35.04
C MET A 26 -31.71 4.02 -34.85
N ALA A 27 -32.75 3.57 -35.55
CA ALA A 27 -32.76 2.20 -36.04
C ALA A 27 -31.64 2.06 -37.08
N GLU A 28 -31.01 0.87 -37.12
CA GLU A 28 -30.26 0.37 -38.27
C GLU A 28 -28.82 0.93 -38.46
N ILE A 29 -27.91 0.52 -37.58
CA ILE A 29 -26.52 0.26 -37.97
C ILE A 29 -26.25 -1.23 -37.72
N ASP A 30 -26.79 -2.03 -38.64
CA ASP A 30 -26.36 -3.39 -38.90
C ASP A 30 -25.58 -3.30 -40.21
N ASP A 31 -24.26 -3.10 -40.15
CA ASP A 31 -23.39 -3.68 -41.17
C ASP A 31 -21.93 -3.77 -40.73
N ALA A 32 -21.36 -4.91 -41.08
CA ALA A 32 -20.04 -5.40 -40.79
C ALA A 32 -18.93 -4.40 -41.14
N LEU A 33 -18.22 -3.90 -40.11
CA LEU A 33 -16.83 -3.54 -40.28
C LEU A 33 -15.96 -4.70 -39.78
N PRO A 34 -15.25 -5.43 -40.66
CA PRO A 34 -14.27 -6.38 -40.22
C PRO A 34 -13.19 -5.61 -39.46
N PHE A 35 -13.00 -5.93 -38.18
CA PHE A 35 -11.80 -5.59 -37.44
C PHE A 35 -10.63 -6.23 -38.19
N GLN A 36 -10.04 -5.49 -39.13
CA GLN A 36 -8.75 -5.84 -39.70
C GLN A 36 -7.74 -5.68 -38.56
N SER A 37 -7.46 -6.80 -37.90
CA SER A 37 -6.33 -6.96 -37.00
C SER A 37 -5.05 -6.74 -37.79
N HIS A 38 -4.69 -5.47 -38.02
CA HIS A 38 -3.34 -5.09 -38.34
C HIS A 38 -2.52 -5.41 -37.09
N ALA A 39 -1.97 -6.63 -37.07
CA ALA A 39 -0.95 -7.02 -36.12
C ALA A 39 0.20 -6.01 -36.28
N LEU A 40 0.26 -5.04 -35.38
CA LEU A 40 1.39 -4.14 -35.29
C LEU A 40 2.63 -5.03 -35.14
N PRO A 41 3.70 -4.79 -35.92
CA PRO A 41 4.92 -5.56 -35.81
C PRO A 41 5.40 -5.45 -34.37
N VAL A 42 5.29 -6.55 -33.63
CA VAL A 42 5.80 -6.63 -32.26
C VAL A 42 7.29 -6.36 -32.37
N PRO A 43 7.82 -5.26 -31.81
CA PRO A 43 9.24 -5.00 -31.86
C PRO A 43 9.94 -6.18 -31.22
N ARG A 44 10.83 -6.85 -31.97
CA ARG A 44 11.66 -7.93 -31.42
C ARG A 44 12.33 -7.36 -30.17
N PRO A 45 12.17 -7.99 -28.99
CA PRO A 45 12.92 -7.57 -27.82
C PRO A 45 14.41 -7.62 -28.20
N PRO A 46 15.20 -6.59 -27.86
CA PRO A 46 16.63 -6.63 -28.08
C PRO A 46 17.16 -7.89 -27.41
N SER A 47 17.90 -8.71 -28.17
CA SER A 47 18.58 -9.89 -27.64
C SER A 47 19.28 -9.49 -26.36
N ALA A 48 18.83 -10.06 -25.23
CA ALA A 48 19.42 -9.79 -23.94
C ALA A 48 20.90 -10.16 -24.00
N VAL A 49 21.76 -9.14 -24.07
CA VAL A 49 23.19 -9.29 -23.83
C VAL A 49 23.29 -9.78 -22.40
N ARG A 50 23.56 -11.08 -22.25
CA ARG A 50 23.66 -11.74 -20.96
C ARG A 50 24.79 -11.02 -20.19
N PRO A 51 24.49 -10.31 -19.09
CA PRO A 51 25.55 -9.70 -18.31
C PRO A 51 26.51 -10.80 -17.86
N PRO A 52 27.84 -10.57 -17.91
CA PRO A 52 28.80 -11.54 -17.41
C PRO A 52 28.45 -11.87 -15.96
N ASN A 53 28.27 -13.16 -15.68
CA ASN A 53 27.93 -13.65 -14.35
C ASN A 53 29.06 -13.27 -13.38
N PRO A 54 28.85 -12.33 -12.44
CA PRO A 54 29.92 -11.90 -11.52
C PRO A 54 30.29 -12.98 -10.51
N LEU A 55 29.52 -14.08 -10.41
CA LEU A 55 29.79 -15.18 -9.49
C LEU A 55 30.87 -16.17 -9.94
N ALA A 56 31.43 -16.01 -11.15
CA ALA A 56 32.51 -16.89 -11.61
C ALA A 56 33.91 -16.51 -11.07
N ALA A 57 34.05 -15.41 -10.33
CA ALA A 57 35.34 -14.90 -9.86
C ALA A 57 35.61 -15.09 -8.35
N LEU A 58 34.66 -15.62 -7.57
CA LEU A 58 34.89 -15.91 -6.16
C LEU A 58 35.45 -17.33 -6.03
N GLY A 59 36.77 -17.41 -6.06
CA GLY A 59 37.52 -18.60 -5.71
C GLY A 59 37.02 -19.19 -4.39
N TYR A 60 36.55 -20.42 -4.47
CA TYR A 60 36.51 -21.34 -3.35
C TYR A 60 37.92 -21.45 -2.78
N GLY A 61 38.12 -21.02 -1.54
CA GLY A 61 39.45 -21.04 -0.95
C GLY A 61 39.55 -20.42 0.43
N SER A 62 38.68 -20.82 1.36
CA SER A 62 39.01 -20.82 2.79
C SER A 62 38.06 -21.76 3.50
N GLU A 63 38.50 -23.01 3.61
CA GLU A 63 37.99 -23.94 4.61
C GLU A 63 38.14 -23.28 5.98
N PRO A 64 37.05 -23.06 6.73
CA PRO A 64 37.15 -22.45 8.05
C PRO A 64 37.97 -23.36 8.96
N PRO A 65 38.88 -22.81 9.78
CA PRO A 65 39.66 -23.62 10.72
C PRO A 65 38.71 -24.38 11.66
N PRO A 66 39.04 -25.64 12.01
CA PRO A 66 38.22 -26.43 12.91
C PRO A 66 38.10 -25.69 14.26
N VAL A 67 36.88 -25.30 14.59
CA VAL A 67 36.55 -24.73 15.89
C VAL A 67 36.70 -25.87 16.91
N PRO A 68 37.51 -25.72 17.97
CA PRO A 68 37.61 -26.74 18.99
C PRO A 68 36.25 -26.91 19.66
N VAL A 69 35.68 -28.11 19.52
CA VAL A 69 34.49 -28.54 20.26
C VAL A 69 34.88 -28.54 21.73
N ARG A 70 34.48 -27.51 22.47
CA ARG A 70 34.50 -27.54 23.94
C ARG A 70 33.41 -28.50 24.37
N GLU A 71 33.83 -29.69 24.74
CA GLU A 71 33.04 -30.67 25.47
C GLU A 71 32.61 -30.00 26.78
N LEU A 72 31.41 -29.42 26.77
CA LEU A 72 30.75 -28.93 27.96
C LEU A 72 30.41 -30.15 28.78
N GLU A 73 31.21 -30.37 29.82
CA GLU A 73 30.94 -31.26 30.92
C GLU A 73 29.54 -30.94 31.44
N VAL A 74 28.58 -31.79 31.07
CA VAL A 74 27.19 -31.71 31.52
C VAL A 74 27.21 -32.06 33.00
N GLU A 75 27.33 -31.04 33.84
CA GLU A 75 27.07 -31.14 35.27
C GLU A 75 25.61 -31.61 35.41
N GLU A 76 25.41 -32.87 35.79
CA GLU A 76 24.11 -33.45 36.12
C GLU A 76 23.51 -32.65 37.27
N VAL A 77 22.76 -31.60 36.93
CA VAL A 77 21.95 -30.86 37.88
C VAL A 77 20.92 -31.86 38.44
N PRO A 78 20.88 -32.09 39.77
CA PRO A 78 19.94 -33.02 40.36
C PRO A 78 18.52 -32.61 39.97
N ALA A 79 17.79 -33.58 39.39
CA ALA A 79 16.43 -33.41 38.92
C ALA A 79 15.57 -32.81 40.03
N SER A 80 15.30 -31.51 39.93
CA SER A 80 14.27 -30.88 40.73
C SER A 80 12.93 -31.54 40.36
N PRO A 81 12.07 -31.86 41.33
CA PRO A 81 10.77 -32.46 41.08
C PRO A 81 10.06 -31.65 40.00
N VAL A 82 9.72 -32.31 38.89
CA VAL A 82 8.91 -31.72 37.82
C VAL A 82 7.54 -31.44 38.44
N GLU A 83 7.38 -30.22 38.94
CA GLU A 83 6.10 -29.66 39.35
C GLU A 83 5.24 -29.65 38.08
N GLU A 84 4.19 -30.47 38.08
CA GLU A 84 3.27 -30.63 36.96
C GLU A 84 2.76 -29.24 36.57
N PRO A 85 3.04 -28.77 35.34
CA PRO A 85 2.74 -27.39 34.96
C PRO A 85 1.24 -27.17 35.15
N ALA A 86 0.91 -26.19 35.99
CA ALA A 86 -0.47 -25.76 36.18
C ALA A 86 -1.11 -25.53 34.80
N PRO A 87 -2.33 -26.03 34.55
CA PRO A 87 -2.94 -25.98 33.23
C PRO A 87 -2.95 -24.53 32.74
N GLU A 88 -2.29 -24.28 31.61
CA GLU A 88 -2.27 -22.97 30.99
C GLU A 88 -3.71 -22.52 30.75
N PRO A 89 -4.06 -21.26 31.08
CA PRO A 89 -5.40 -20.76 30.83
C PRO A 89 -5.72 -20.89 29.34
N VAL A 90 -6.78 -21.62 29.01
CA VAL A 90 -7.26 -21.76 27.63
C VAL A 90 -7.79 -20.40 27.18
N VAL A 91 -6.95 -19.61 26.51
CA VAL A 91 -7.35 -18.35 25.91
C VAL A 91 -8.26 -18.68 24.72
N GLU A 92 -9.53 -18.29 24.80
CA GLU A 92 -10.46 -18.41 23.67
C GLU A 92 -9.94 -17.60 22.49
N ARG A 93 -9.52 -18.29 21.43
CA ARG A 93 -9.04 -17.70 20.19
C ARG A 93 -10.21 -17.26 19.32
N LEU A 94 -10.04 -16.13 18.63
CA LEU A 94 -11.04 -15.67 17.68
C LEU A 94 -11.05 -16.56 16.44
N ASP A 95 -12.26 -16.91 15.98
CA ASP A 95 -12.44 -17.55 14.68
C ASP A 95 -12.10 -16.54 13.57
N ALA A 96 -11.39 -17.00 12.53
CA ALA A 96 -11.16 -16.24 11.31
C ALA A 96 -12.47 -15.66 10.74
N ALA A 97 -13.60 -16.37 10.83
CA ALA A 97 -14.90 -15.90 10.37
C ALA A 97 -15.41 -14.64 11.10
N ALA A 98 -14.98 -14.44 12.36
CA ALA A 98 -15.44 -13.33 13.20
C ALA A 98 -14.73 -12.01 12.89
N VAL A 99 -13.53 -12.03 12.29
CA VAL A 99 -12.75 -10.81 12.03
C VAL A 99 -13.37 -9.99 10.89
N GLY A 100 -13.90 -8.82 11.22
CA GLY A 100 -14.50 -7.88 10.27
C GLY A 100 -13.49 -7.23 9.31
N LEU A 101 -14.00 -6.53 8.28
CA LEU A 101 -13.18 -5.85 7.29
C LEU A 101 -12.34 -4.73 7.94
N GLU A 102 -12.97 -3.93 8.79
CA GLU A 102 -12.36 -2.79 9.46
C GLU A 102 -11.28 -3.26 10.44
N GLN A 103 -11.56 -4.29 11.25
CA GLN A 103 -10.58 -4.91 12.14
C GLN A 103 -9.37 -5.48 11.39
N TRP A 104 -9.59 -6.16 10.25
CA TRP A 104 -8.49 -6.63 9.40
C TRP A 104 -7.66 -5.45 8.89
N ALA A 105 -8.29 -4.38 8.42
CA ALA A 105 -7.59 -3.21 7.90
C ALA A 105 -6.77 -2.49 8.98
N GLU A 106 -7.28 -2.39 10.21
CA GLU A 106 -6.58 -1.84 11.36
C GLU A 106 -5.36 -2.69 11.73
N LEU A 107 -5.54 -4.00 11.91
CA LEU A 107 -4.47 -4.92 12.25
C LEU A 107 -3.39 -4.97 11.15
N ARG A 108 -3.81 -4.91 9.88
CA ARG A 108 -2.88 -4.85 8.75
C ARG A 108 -2.04 -3.57 8.76
N ALA A 109 -2.64 -2.43 9.11
CA ALA A 109 -1.89 -1.17 9.23
C ALA A 109 -0.85 -1.24 10.36
N ALA A 110 -1.20 -1.85 11.49
CA ALA A 110 -0.26 -2.04 12.60
C ALA A 110 0.91 -2.97 12.22
N VAL A 111 0.64 -4.11 11.57
CA VAL A 111 1.67 -5.06 11.11
C VAL A 111 2.58 -4.42 10.04
N ASP A 112 2.01 -3.66 9.10
CA ASP A 112 2.80 -2.97 8.08
C ASP A 112 3.70 -1.86 8.68
N LEU A 113 3.31 -1.27 9.82
CA LEU A 113 4.09 -0.24 10.52
C LEU A 113 5.20 -0.85 11.38
N GLU A 114 4.91 -1.97 12.07
CA GLU A 114 5.82 -2.62 13.01
C GLU A 114 5.99 -4.13 12.71
N PRO A 115 6.69 -4.51 11.61
CA PRO A 115 6.82 -5.92 11.22
C PRO A 115 7.48 -6.82 12.28
N GLY A 116 8.30 -6.24 13.17
CA GLY A 116 8.95 -6.97 14.26
C GLY A 116 8.02 -7.33 15.42
N LEU A 117 6.84 -6.73 15.51
CA LEU A 117 5.87 -6.92 16.59
C LEU A 117 4.62 -7.68 16.13
N GLU A 118 4.67 -8.33 14.95
CA GLU A 118 3.53 -9.08 14.41
C GLU A 118 2.97 -10.09 15.41
N ALA A 119 3.81 -10.92 16.03
CA ALA A 119 3.35 -11.92 16.99
C ALA A 119 2.62 -11.31 18.21
N GLU A 120 3.11 -10.18 18.73
CA GLU A 120 2.48 -9.47 19.86
C GLU A 120 1.16 -8.81 19.45
N LEU A 121 1.11 -8.22 18.25
CA LEU A 121 -0.10 -7.63 17.68
C LEU A 121 -1.18 -8.69 17.47
N LEU A 122 -0.81 -9.87 16.96
CA LEU A 122 -1.72 -11.00 16.75
C LEU A 122 -2.21 -11.58 18.09
N ASP A 123 -1.33 -11.73 19.07
CA ASP A 123 -1.70 -12.20 20.42
C ASP A 123 -2.69 -11.24 21.10
N ARG A 124 -2.45 -9.93 21.03
CA ARG A 124 -3.38 -8.90 21.52
C ARG A 124 -4.75 -8.98 20.83
N ALA A 125 -4.76 -9.32 19.54
CA ALA A 125 -5.97 -9.56 18.77
C ALA A 125 -6.56 -10.96 18.98
N ARG A 126 -5.97 -11.82 19.82
CA ARG A 126 -6.34 -13.22 20.05
C ARG A 126 -6.40 -14.05 18.76
N LEU A 127 -5.49 -13.76 17.83
CA LEU A 127 -5.31 -14.48 16.58
C LEU A 127 -3.97 -15.23 16.62
N ASP A 128 -3.98 -16.48 16.17
CA ASP A 128 -2.72 -17.18 15.87
C ASP A 128 -2.29 -16.91 14.42
N GLY A 129 -1.03 -17.21 14.12
CA GLY A 129 -0.46 -17.01 12.78
C GLY A 129 -1.28 -17.65 11.64
N PRO A 130 -1.67 -18.93 11.73
CA PRO A 130 -2.51 -19.56 10.72
C PRO A 130 -3.87 -18.88 10.53
N THR A 131 -4.54 -18.50 11.62
CA THR A 131 -5.83 -17.78 11.57
C THR A 131 -5.65 -16.41 10.94
N TRP A 132 -4.59 -15.68 11.30
CA TRP A 132 -4.25 -14.40 10.68
C TRP A 132 -4.03 -14.51 9.17
N MET A 133 -3.25 -15.50 8.72
CA MET A 133 -3.03 -15.74 7.29
C MET A 133 -4.34 -15.98 6.53
N ALA A 134 -5.26 -16.76 7.11
CA ALA A 134 -6.57 -17.01 6.51
C ALA A 134 -7.44 -15.74 6.43
N VAL A 135 -7.43 -14.92 7.49
CA VAL A 135 -8.12 -13.61 7.53
C VAL A 135 -7.53 -12.66 6.49
N ASP A 136 -6.20 -12.53 6.45
CA ASP A 136 -5.49 -11.64 5.54
C ASP A 136 -5.72 -12.04 4.08
N GLN A 137 -5.65 -13.34 3.77
CA GLN A 137 -5.94 -13.84 2.44
C GLN A 137 -7.39 -13.56 2.02
N ARG A 138 -8.37 -13.82 2.91
CA ARG A 138 -9.80 -13.59 2.60
C ARG A 138 -10.06 -12.12 2.27
N TRP A 139 -9.62 -11.21 3.13
CA TRP A 139 -9.93 -9.79 2.98
C TRP A 139 -9.09 -9.11 1.91
N SER A 140 -7.82 -9.47 1.73
CA SER A 140 -7.01 -8.99 0.60
C SER A 140 -7.61 -9.40 -0.75
N GLN A 141 -8.11 -10.63 -0.88
CA GLN A 141 -8.82 -11.08 -2.09
C GLN A 141 -10.17 -10.38 -2.28
N ALA A 142 -10.92 -10.13 -1.20
CA ALA A 142 -12.17 -9.36 -1.27
C ALA A 142 -11.91 -7.92 -1.72
N HIS A 143 -10.90 -7.25 -1.16
CA HIS A 143 -10.48 -5.90 -1.55
C HIS A 143 -10.02 -5.82 -3.00
N ALA A 144 -9.19 -6.78 -3.44
CA ALA A 144 -8.77 -6.86 -4.84
C ALA A 144 -9.94 -7.12 -5.81
N ARG A 145 -10.94 -7.92 -5.41
CA ARG A 145 -12.17 -8.12 -6.20
C ARG A 145 -13.01 -6.85 -6.25
N ALA A 146 -13.14 -6.13 -5.15
CA ALA A 146 -13.86 -4.87 -5.09
C ALA A 146 -13.24 -3.82 -6.02
N LEU A 147 -11.90 -3.68 -6.01
CA LEU A 147 -11.17 -2.81 -6.93
C LEU A 147 -11.43 -3.15 -8.41
N ARG A 148 -11.50 -4.44 -8.77
CA ARG A 148 -11.80 -4.87 -10.15
C ARG A 148 -13.25 -4.63 -10.57
N ARG A 149 -14.18 -4.57 -9.62
CA ARG A 149 -15.63 -4.40 -9.86
C ARG A 149 -16.10 -2.95 -9.66
N ASP A 150 -15.19 -2.03 -9.36
CA ASP A 150 -15.51 -0.66 -8.90
C ASP A 150 -16.51 -0.63 -7.73
N ASP A 151 -16.42 -1.62 -6.81
CA ASP A 151 -17.19 -1.60 -5.56
C ASP A 151 -16.53 -0.63 -4.58
N ARG A 152 -16.93 0.64 -4.71
CA ARG A 152 -16.35 1.75 -3.95
C ARG A 152 -16.61 1.63 -2.45
N SER A 153 -17.79 1.15 -2.04
CA SER A 153 -18.16 1.06 -0.63
C SER A 153 -17.18 0.18 0.15
N LEU A 154 -16.84 -1.00 -0.37
CA LEU A 154 -15.89 -1.90 0.29
C LEU A 154 -14.48 -1.29 0.34
N VAL A 155 -13.99 -0.74 -0.79
CA VAL A 155 -12.66 -0.14 -0.89
C VAL A 155 -12.53 1.07 0.04
N GLU A 156 -13.55 1.93 0.09
CA GLU A 156 -13.54 3.14 0.91
C GLU A 156 -13.50 2.83 2.40
N ARG A 157 -14.29 1.86 2.87
CA ARG A 157 -14.27 1.42 4.28
C ARG A 157 -12.92 0.80 4.66
N ALA A 158 -12.41 -0.10 3.82
CA ALA A 158 -11.13 -0.76 4.06
C ALA A 158 -9.97 0.24 4.08
N ASP A 159 -9.88 1.11 3.07
CA ASP A 159 -8.83 2.12 3.00
C ASP A 159 -8.96 3.15 4.12
N GLY A 160 -10.19 3.53 4.49
CA GLY A 160 -10.48 4.45 5.59
C GLY A 160 -10.03 3.89 6.94
N ALA A 161 -10.40 2.65 7.25
CA ALA A 161 -9.98 1.97 8.48
C ALA A 161 -8.46 1.78 8.55
N TYR A 162 -7.84 1.38 7.43
CA TYR A 162 -6.38 1.25 7.34
C TYR A 162 -5.67 2.59 7.61
N VAL A 163 -6.09 3.67 6.95
CA VAL A 163 -5.46 4.99 7.13
C VAL A 163 -5.73 5.55 8.51
N ALA A 164 -6.92 5.33 9.08
CA ALA A 164 -7.23 5.75 10.44
C ALA A 164 -6.34 5.05 11.48
N ALA A 165 -6.12 3.74 11.35
CA ALA A 165 -5.18 3.01 12.21
C ALA A 165 -3.74 3.49 12.02
N LEU A 166 -3.30 3.70 10.77
CA LEU A 166 -1.98 4.26 10.50
C LEU A 166 -1.80 5.63 11.16
N GLU A 167 -2.78 6.52 11.03
CA GLU A 167 -2.79 7.86 11.65
C GLU A 167 -2.86 7.77 13.19
N HIS A 168 -3.50 6.74 13.75
CA HIS A 168 -3.54 6.50 15.20
C HIS A 168 -2.17 6.11 15.76
N HIS A 169 -1.46 5.17 15.10
CA HIS A 169 -0.16 4.68 15.57
C HIS A 169 1.00 5.64 15.28
N ARG A 170 1.06 6.19 14.06
CA ARG A 170 2.18 7.03 13.59
C ARG A 170 1.93 8.53 13.81
N GLY A 171 0.70 8.92 14.12
CA GLY A 171 0.25 10.31 14.17
C GLY A 171 -0.42 10.75 12.86
N PRO A 172 -1.21 11.82 12.90
CA PRO A 172 -2.01 12.26 11.76
C PRO A 172 -1.12 12.65 10.59
N VAL A 173 -1.52 12.24 9.38
CA VAL A 173 -0.96 12.82 8.16
C VAL A 173 -1.57 14.22 8.05
N ASP A 174 -0.75 15.26 8.12
CA ASP A 174 -1.21 16.63 7.96
C ASP A 174 -1.12 17.09 6.50
N VAL A 175 -1.64 18.29 6.21
CA VAL A 175 -1.61 18.88 4.86
C VAL A 175 -0.19 19.02 4.33
N ALA A 176 0.77 19.35 5.20
CA ALA A 176 2.17 19.51 4.81
C ALA A 176 2.79 18.18 4.40
N THR A 177 2.57 17.12 5.18
CA THR A 177 3.04 15.77 4.89
C THR A 177 2.43 15.26 3.59
N PHE A 178 1.11 15.38 3.41
CA PHE A 178 0.46 14.94 2.17
C PHE A 178 0.96 15.73 0.94
N ALA A 179 1.13 17.05 1.06
CA ALA A 179 1.69 17.87 -0.03
C ALA A 179 3.14 17.49 -0.39
N GLN A 180 3.98 17.13 0.60
CA GLN A 180 5.33 16.60 0.34
C GLN A 180 5.29 15.26 -0.39
N ILE A 181 4.33 14.39 -0.07
CA ILE A 181 4.13 13.11 -0.76
C ILE A 181 3.73 13.34 -2.21
N GLU A 182 2.76 14.23 -2.50
CA GLU A 182 2.37 14.57 -3.88
C GLU A 182 3.55 15.12 -4.69
N LEU A 183 4.31 16.07 -4.13
CA LEU A 183 5.47 16.63 -4.82
C LEU A 183 6.59 15.59 -5.04
N ALA A 184 6.80 14.68 -4.09
CA ALA A 184 7.79 13.61 -4.23
C ALA A 184 7.37 12.57 -5.26
N PHE A 185 6.07 12.32 -5.43
CA PHE A 185 5.55 11.52 -6.53
C PHE A 185 5.88 12.16 -7.88
N GLU A 186 5.64 13.48 -8.02
CA GLU A 186 5.98 14.23 -9.25
C GLU A 186 7.50 14.20 -9.56
N ARG A 187 8.35 14.20 -8.54
CA ARG A 187 9.82 14.26 -8.67
C ARG A 187 10.51 12.89 -8.72
N GLY A 188 9.79 11.79 -8.49
CA GLY A 188 10.37 10.45 -8.39
C GLY A 188 11.10 10.15 -7.08
N ASP A 189 10.91 10.97 -6.04
CA ASP A 189 11.59 10.89 -4.73
C ASP A 189 10.72 10.22 -3.64
N LEU A 190 9.64 9.56 -4.04
CA LEU A 190 8.61 9.06 -3.13
C LEU A 190 9.16 8.16 -2.02
N ALA A 191 10.11 7.28 -2.34
CA ALA A 191 10.72 6.35 -1.38
C ALA A 191 11.40 7.07 -0.21
N ARG A 192 12.07 8.19 -0.49
CA ARG A 192 12.78 9.00 0.52
C ARG A 192 11.78 9.68 1.45
N ILE A 193 10.71 10.25 0.91
CA ILE A 193 9.68 10.96 1.69
C ILE A 193 8.88 10.00 2.56
N VAL A 194 8.48 8.83 2.06
CA VAL A 194 7.73 7.88 2.90
C VAL A 194 8.57 7.36 4.06
N VAL A 195 9.87 7.11 3.87
CA VAL A 195 10.78 6.70 4.96
C VAL A 195 10.96 7.84 5.96
N ARG A 196 11.18 9.07 5.50
CA ARG A 196 11.28 10.27 6.37
C ARG A 196 10.06 10.40 7.29
N HIS A 197 8.90 10.03 6.76
CA HIS A 197 7.62 10.09 7.46
C HIS A 197 7.22 8.76 8.11
N GLY A 198 8.02 7.69 8.06
CA GLY A 198 7.59 6.39 8.62
C GLY A 198 6.26 5.88 8.05
N ILE A 199 5.97 6.17 6.79
CA ILE A 199 4.78 5.66 6.08
C ILE A 199 5.18 4.36 5.36
N PRO A 200 4.51 3.23 5.63
CA PRO A 200 4.74 2.01 4.88
C PRO A 200 4.49 2.24 3.38
N ARG A 201 5.35 1.74 2.50
CA ARG A 201 5.15 1.88 1.05
C ARG A 201 3.81 1.32 0.58
N ALA A 202 3.33 0.25 1.21
CA ALA A 202 2.02 -0.36 0.94
C ALA A 202 0.83 0.55 1.28
N ALA A 203 1.02 1.57 2.12
CA ALA A 203 -0.03 2.52 2.52
C ALA A 203 -0.29 3.59 1.46
N LEU A 204 0.68 3.89 0.59
CA LEU A 204 0.65 5.05 -0.32
C LEU A 204 -0.62 5.15 -1.15
N ILE A 205 -0.98 4.06 -1.83
CA ILE A 205 -2.14 4.01 -2.72
C ILE A 205 -3.46 4.17 -1.94
N ARG A 206 -3.52 3.64 -0.70
CA ARG A 206 -4.70 3.79 0.17
C ARG A 206 -4.80 5.23 0.68
N LEU A 207 -3.67 5.80 1.10
CA LEU A 207 -3.56 7.18 1.56
C LEU A 207 -3.99 8.16 0.46
N GLU A 208 -3.48 8.00 -0.76
CA GLU A 208 -3.86 8.81 -1.92
C GLU A 208 -5.38 8.77 -2.16
N ARG A 209 -5.98 7.58 -2.19
CA ARG A 209 -7.44 7.46 -2.38
C ARG A 209 -8.24 8.10 -1.25
N VAL A 210 -7.83 7.93 0.01
CA VAL A 210 -8.49 8.57 1.16
C VAL A 210 -8.40 10.10 1.06
N TRP A 211 -7.22 10.62 0.74
CA TRP A 211 -7.00 12.07 0.62
C TRP A 211 -7.68 12.68 -0.60
N ALA A 212 -7.75 11.96 -1.72
CA ALA A 212 -8.54 12.35 -2.88
C ALA A 212 -10.02 12.54 -2.47
N ARG A 213 -10.60 11.60 -1.71
CA ARG A 213 -11.97 11.75 -1.19
C ARG A 213 -12.10 12.92 -0.21
N ARG A 214 -11.19 13.04 0.76
CA ARG A 214 -11.18 14.15 1.74
C ARG A 214 -11.16 15.51 1.03
N THR A 215 -10.31 15.68 0.01
CA THR A 215 -10.19 16.94 -0.75
C THR A 215 -11.36 17.19 -1.69
N LEU A 216 -11.98 16.15 -2.28
CA LEU A 216 -13.21 16.30 -3.04
C LEU A 216 -14.38 16.79 -2.17
N SER A 217 -14.48 16.28 -0.94
CA SER A 217 -15.52 16.66 0.01
C SER A 217 -15.27 18.02 0.69
N ASP A 218 -14.00 18.44 0.84
CA ASP A 218 -13.63 19.70 1.47
C ASP A 218 -12.79 20.60 0.55
N ARG A 219 -13.45 21.61 -0.02
CA ARG A 219 -12.81 22.63 -0.88
C ARG A 219 -11.76 23.47 -0.15
N ARG A 220 -11.86 23.66 1.17
CA ARG A 220 -10.84 24.39 1.95
C ARG A 220 -9.59 23.53 2.07
N LEU A 221 -9.76 22.25 2.42
CA LEU A 221 -8.66 21.29 2.47
C LEU A 221 -7.96 21.16 1.11
N HIS A 222 -8.72 21.02 0.01
CA HIS A 222 -8.17 20.97 -1.34
C HIS A 222 -7.29 22.19 -1.67
N ARG A 223 -7.78 23.41 -1.37
CA ARG A 223 -7.00 24.64 -1.57
C ARG A 223 -5.73 24.66 -0.72
N ALA A 224 -5.81 24.25 0.54
CA ALA A 224 -4.67 24.20 1.44
C ALA A 224 -3.57 23.24 0.95
N VAL A 225 -3.95 22.05 0.46
CA VAL A 225 -3.00 21.09 -0.16
C VAL A 225 -2.33 21.73 -1.38
N ARG A 226 -3.12 22.26 -2.32
CA ARG A 226 -2.61 22.87 -3.57
C ARG A 226 -1.66 24.04 -3.32
N GLU A 227 -2.00 24.91 -2.36
CA GLU A 227 -1.15 26.03 -1.97
C GLU A 227 0.16 25.55 -1.33
N THR A 228 0.10 24.51 -0.50
CA THR A 228 1.29 23.93 0.14
C THR A 228 2.20 23.27 -0.88
N VAL A 229 1.66 22.51 -1.84
CA VAL A 229 2.43 21.95 -2.96
C VAL A 229 3.10 23.06 -3.78
N ARG A 230 2.38 24.16 -4.06
CA ARG A 230 2.96 25.32 -4.78
C ARG A 230 4.12 25.93 -4.00
N ARG A 231 3.94 26.18 -2.69
CA ARG A 231 5.00 26.72 -1.83
C ARG A 231 6.24 25.84 -1.79
N LEU A 232 6.07 24.52 -1.66
CA LEU A 232 7.18 23.56 -1.68
C LEU A 232 7.90 23.51 -3.04
N ARG A 233 7.15 23.71 -4.14
CA ARG A 233 7.75 23.81 -5.47
C ARG A 233 8.61 25.07 -5.61
N ASP A 234 8.12 26.19 -5.10
CA ASP A 234 8.79 27.49 -5.18
C ASP A 234 10.01 27.59 -4.25
N SER A 235 10.01 26.92 -3.10
CA SER A 235 11.14 26.94 -2.15
C SER A 235 12.30 26.06 -2.57
N GLY A 236 12.10 25.09 -3.47
CA GLY A 236 13.12 24.10 -3.84
C GLY A 236 13.36 23.02 -2.76
N ASP A 237 12.86 23.22 -1.54
CA ASP A 237 12.98 22.31 -0.41
C ASP A 237 12.00 21.11 -0.56
N ALA A 238 12.51 19.97 -1.04
CA ALA A 238 11.84 18.67 -0.92
C ALA A 238 12.83 17.54 -0.55
#